data_AF-A0A4Y9ZQI0-F1
#
_entry.id   AF-A0A4Y9ZQI0-F1
#
_cell.length_a   1.000
_cell.length_b   1.000
_cell.length_c   1.000
_cell.angle_alpha   90.00
_cell.angle_beta   90.00
_cell.angle_gamma   90.00
#
_symmetry.space_group_name_H-M   'P 1'
#
loop_
_entity.id
_entity.type
_entity.pdbx_description
1 polymer ?
#
loop_
_entity_poly.entity_id
_entity_poly.type
_entity_poly.pdbx_seq_one_letter_code
_entity_poly.pdbx_strand_id
1 'polypeptide(L)'
;MYLYPSIPAGSGVGFMGDPYHVTTFECVACQFLPYDIDTANHGILLSAGDGYQFDHVGEEDEDNDIHATAVPRRSGSYIPIECVAISLPSRLDKEVLGVPQMKTLVEAELELQEGQANDALQSLRLALGYKAYVFRTDVRHANSQRKKTRAWEGVTSIESTIQHQAHVYSRCREAMEDLGAKEDMLERFKSLLPEHLKVRTAVLDPSVRGLHNSTLPWFWTMDVSGDSLEEEWLADFHRVQ
;
A
#
# COMPACT_ATOMS: atom_id res chain seq x y z
N MET A 1 46.49 -1.58 -60.79
CA MET A 1 46.46 -2.41 -62.01
C MET A 1 47.00 -3.78 -61.60
N TYR A 2 46.22 -4.86 -61.84
CA TYR A 2 46.51 -6.28 -61.54
C TYR A 2 46.45 -6.66 -60.04
N LEU A 3 45.75 -7.69 -59.54
CA LEU A 3 45.03 -8.83 -60.12
C LEU A 3 43.98 -9.32 -59.09
N TYR A 4 42.76 -9.62 -59.54
CA TYR A 4 41.87 -10.56 -58.85
C TYR A 4 42.38 -12.00 -59.07
N PRO A 5 42.19 -12.91 -58.11
CA PRO A 5 41.95 -14.31 -58.40
C PRO A 5 40.46 -14.64 -58.27
N SER A 6 39.95 -15.31 -59.31
CA SER A 6 38.60 -15.85 -59.44
C SER A 6 38.48 -17.27 -58.87
N ILE A 7 37.46 -17.46 -58.01
CA ILE A 7 36.41 -18.54 -57.95
C ILE A 7 36.88 -19.98 -57.57
N PRO A 8 36.10 -20.70 -56.72
CA PRO A 8 35.10 -21.61 -57.27
C PRO A 8 33.70 -21.43 -56.67
N ALA A 9 32.72 -21.68 -57.53
CA ALA A 9 31.31 -21.69 -57.25
C ALA A 9 30.88 -22.97 -56.53
N GLY A 10 29.80 -22.87 -55.74
CA GLY A 10 28.91 -23.99 -55.48
C GLY A 10 28.96 -24.55 -54.06
N SER A 11 28.08 -24.04 -53.19
CA SER A 11 27.02 -24.86 -52.61
C SER A 11 26.07 -23.95 -51.84
N GLY A 12 24.81 -23.92 -52.29
CA GLY A 12 23.74 -23.32 -51.49
C GLY A 12 23.55 -24.16 -50.23
N VAL A 13 23.65 -23.52 -49.07
CA VAL A 13 23.16 -24.06 -47.81
C VAL A 13 22.47 -22.93 -47.08
N GLY A 14 21.24 -23.19 -46.67
CA GLY A 14 20.23 -22.21 -46.34
C GLY A 14 20.60 -21.28 -45.18
N PHE A 15 20.06 -20.07 -45.24
CA PHE A 15 19.82 -19.23 -44.08
C PHE A 15 18.93 -19.99 -43.10
N MET A 16 19.55 -20.63 -42.11
CA MET A 16 18.91 -21.11 -40.89
C MET A 16 19.25 -20.07 -39.83
N GLY A 17 18.26 -19.27 -39.41
CA GLY A 17 18.46 -18.25 -38.39
C GLY A 17 18.97 -18.89 -37.09
N ASP A 18 20.04 -18.33 -36.54
CA ASP A 18 20.56 -18.71 -35.22
C ASP A 18 19.50 -18.37 -34.13
N PRO A 19 18.99 -19.37 -33.38
CA PRO A 19 18.02 -19.14 -32.32
C PRO A 19 18.67 -18.83 -30.96
N TYR A 20 19.98 -18.57 -30.92
CA TYR A 20 20.75 -18.39 -29.68
C TYR A 20 21.30 -16.97 -29.56
N HIS A 21 20.39 -16.01 -29.41
CA HIS A 21 20.73 -14.67 -28.95
C HIS A 21 19.87 -14.35 -27.72
N VAL A 22 20.25 -14.91 -26.55
CA VAL A 22 20.21 -14.34 -25.18
C VAL A 22 20.72 -15.44 -24.23
N THR A 23 22.03 -15.59 -24.06
CA THR A 23 22.62 -16.42 -22.97
C THR A 23 23.95 -15.84 -22.46
N THR A 24 24.18 -14.53 -22.65
CA THR A 24 25.41 -13.89 -22.17
C THR A 24 25.35 -13.46 -20.71
N PHE A 25 24.17 -13.36 -20.09
CA PHE A 25 24.08 -12.99 -18.68
C PHE A 25 24.31 -14.17 -17.73
N GLU A 26 23.61 -15.29 -17.93
CA GLU A 26 23.73 -16.48 -17.08
C GLU A 26 25.15 -17.09 -17.10
N CYS A 27 25.81 -17.08 -18.26
CA CYS A 27 27.18 -17.61 -18.39
C CYS A 27 28.26 -16.71 -17.75
N VAL A 28 27.97 -15.43 -17.52
CA VAL A 28 28.96 -14.43 -17.07
C VAL A 28 28.66 -13.92 -15.66
N ALA A 29 27.47 -14.22 -15.11
CA ALA A 29 27.06 -13.83 -13.75
C ALA A 29 28.08 -14.23 -12.67
N CYS A 30 28.69 -15.41 -12.80
CA CYS A 30 29.71 -15.90 -11.86
C CYS A 30 30.99 -15.04 -11.84
N GLN A 31 31.24 -14.22 -12.88
CA GLN A 31 32.40 -13.32 -12.93
C GLN A 31 32.18 -12.01 -12.17
N PHE A 32 30.92 -11.68 -11.84
CA PHE A 32 30.54 -10.42 -11.18
C PHE A 32 30.18 -10.59 -9.71
N LEU A 33 29.99 -11.81 -9.23
CA LEU A 33 29.68 -12.10 -7.82
C LEU A 33 30.94 -12.61 -7.11
N PRO A 34 31.42 -11.92 -6.06
CA PRO A 34 32.73 -12.20 -5.46
C PRO A 34 32.81 -13.44 -4.56
N TYR A 35 31.76 -14.28 -4.46
CA TYR A 35 31.79 -15.54 -3.72
C TYR A 35 30.69 -16.50 -4.18
N ASP A 36 30.96 -17.81 -4.14
CA ASP A 36 29.93 -18.85 -4.28
C ASP A 36 28.95 -18.74 -3.10
N ILE A 37 27.78 -18.16 -3.34
CA ILE A 37 26.73 -18.04 -2.33
C ILE A 37 26.08 -19.42 -2.19
N ASP A 38 26.40 -20.12 -1.10
CA ASP A 38 25.65 -21.31 -0.68
C ASP A 38 24.24 -20.86 -0.23
N THR A 39 23.32 -20.91 -1.19
CA THR A 39 21.92 -20.48 -1.08
C THR A 39 21.07 -21.40 -0.20
N ALA A 40 21.65 -22.46 0.38
CA ALA A 40 20.89 -23.46 1.14
C ALA A 40 20.48 -23.00 2.55
N ASN A 41 21.14 -22.01 3.17
CA ASN A 41 21.03 -21.84 4.63
C ASN A 41 20.86 -20.42 5.20
N HIS A 42 20.70 -19.37 4.39
CA HIS A 42 20.53 -17.99 4.93
C HIS A 42 19.23 -17.36 4.45
N GLY A 43 18.11 -17.79 5.04
CA GLY A 43 16.83 -17.09 4.95
C GLY A 43 16.63 -16.19 6.17
N ILE A 44 16.33 -14.91 5.96
CA ILE A 44 16.01 -13.95 7.01
C ILE A 44 14.70 -14.37 7.70
N LEU A 45 14.70 -14.37 9.03
CA LEU A 45 13.60 -14.82 9.87
C LEU A 45 12.66 -13.64 10.14
N LEU A 46 11.43 -13.69 9.60
CA LEU A 46 10.37 -12.73 9.92
C LEU A 46 9.79 -13.06 11.30
N SER A 47 9.81 -12.09 12.20
CA SER A 47 9.24 -12.20 13.55
C SER A 47 7.71 -12.27 13.47
N ALA A 48 7.12 -13.34 14.01
CA ALA A 48 5.69 -13.47 14.23
C ALA A 48 5.34 -12.78 15.55
N GLY A 49 4.55 -11.70 15.54
CA GLY A 49 4.20 -11.06 16.81
C GLY A 49 3.25 -9.87 16.85
N ASP A 50 3.01 -9.11 15.78
CA ASP A 50 2.32 -7.82 15.94
C ASP A 50 0.99 -7.76 15.16
N GLY A 51 -0.14 -7.72 15.89
CA GLY A 51 -1.48 -7.64 15.25
C GLY A 51 -2.70 -7.38 16.14
N TYR A 52 -2.59 -7.31 17.47
CA TYR A 52 -3.79 -7.33 18.35
C TYR A 52 -4.32 -5.95 18.78
N GLN A 53 -3.95 -4.84 18.14
CA GLN A 53 -4.21 -3.52 18.73
C GLN A 53 -5.51 -2.81 18.27
N PHE A 54 -6.12 -3.21 17.16
CA PHE A 54 -7.33 -2.54 16.66
C PHE A 54 -8.62 -3.38 16.71
N ASP A 55 -8.53 -4.65 17.08
CA ASP A 55 -9.66 -5.58 17.02
C ASP A 55 -10.70 -5.38 18.13
N HIS A 56 -10.45 -4.53 19.13
CA HIS A 56 -11.26 -4.43 20.35
C HIS A 56 -12.19 -3.21 20.44
N VAL A 57 -12.89 -2.87 19.35
CA VAL A 57 -14.04 -1.94 19.42
C VAL A 57 -15.29 -2.63 18.87
N GLY A 58 -15.67 -3.72 19.53
CA GLY A 58 -16.91 -4.47 19.36
C GLY A 58 -17.19 -5.23 20.66
N GLU A 59 -18.45 -5.26 21.09
CA GLU A 59 -18.88 -5.82 22.38
C GLU A 59 -18.51 -7.29 22.55
N GLU A 60 -18.21 -7.66 23.79
CA GLU A 60 -17.77 -8.97 24.25
C GLU A 60 -18.80 -10.06 23.92
N ASP A 61 -18.38 -11.09 23.18
CA ASP A 61 -18.95 -12.43 23.26
C ASP A 61 -17.77 -13.43 23.27
N GLU A 62 -17.57 -14.08 24.42
CA GLU A 62 -16.64 -15.20 24.59
C GLU A 62 -17.15 -16.41 23.81
N ASP A 63 -16.42 -16.85 22.79
CA ASP A 63 -16.36 -18.25 22.40
C ASP A 63 -15.01 -18.52 21.71
N ASN A 64 -14.19 -19.32 22.39
CA ASN A 64 -12.79 -19.58 22.07
C ASN A 64 -12.66 -20.90 21.31
N ASP A 65 -12.66 -20.84 19.97
CA ASP A 65 -12.29 -21.98 19.12
C ASP A 65 -10.89 -21.77 18.51
N ILE A 66 -9.92 -22.46 19.11
CA ILE A 66 -8.51 -22.51 18.69
C ILE A 66 -8.44 -23.26 17.34
N HIS A 67 -8.53 -22.54 16.23
CA HIS A 67 -8.16 -23.10 14.94
C HIS A 67 -6.63 -23.09 14.85
N ALA A 68 -6.00 -24.24 15.13
CA ALA A 68 -4.58 -24.44 14.90
C ALA A 68 -4.25 -24.09 13.44
N THR A 69 -3.57 -22.97 13.23
CA THR A 69 -3.06 -22.55 11.93
C THR A 69 -1.94 -23.50 11.55
N ALA A 70 -2.19 -24.30 10.52
CA ALA A 70 -1.21 -25.23 9.97
C ALA A 70 0.05 -24.46 9.57
N VAL A 71 1.17 -24.78 10.23
CA VAL A 71 2.50 -24.33 9.84
C VAL A 71 2.73 -24.75 8.38
N PRO A 72 2.98 -23.83 7.44
CA PRO A 72 3.31 -24.23 6.08
C PRO A 72 4.66 -24.94 6.13
N ARG A 73 4.63 -26.25 5.87
CA ARG A 73 5.84 -27.03 5.64
C ARG A 73 6.60 -26.37 4.49
N ARG A 74 7.86 -26.01 4.75
CA ARG A 74 8.81 -25.50 3.76
C ARG A 74 8.92 -26.50 2.60
N SER A 75 8.22 -26.25 1.52
CA SER A 75 8.55 -26.79 0.21
C SER A 75 9.64 -25.89 -0.37
N GLY A 76 10.82 -26.44 -0.64
CA GLY A 76 11.91 -25.75 -1.35
C GLY A 76 11.57 -25.53 -2.83
N SER A 77 10.44 -24.88 -3.11
CA SER A 77 10.06 -24.51 -4.46
C SER A 77 10.88 -23.28 -4.87
N TYR A 78 11.53 -23.37 -6.03
CA TYR A 78 12.09 -22.23 -6.74
C TYR A 78 11.04 -21.10 -6.80
N ILE A 79 11.36 -19.95 -6.20
CA ILE A 79 10.56 -18.74 -6.34
C ILE A 79 11.16 -18.00 -7.54
N PRO A 80 10.40 -17.79 -8.62
CA PRO A 80 10.87 -16.98 -9.74
C PRO A 80 11.34 -15.61 -9.24
N ILE A 81 12.39 -15.04 -9.83
CA ILE A 81 13.01 -13.81 -9.32
C ILE A 81 12.04 -12.63 -9.32
N GLU A 82 11.10 -12.62 -10.26
CA GLU A 82 10.00 -11.66 -10.35
C GLU A 82 8.99 -11.73 -9.19
N CYS A 83 9.02 -12.83 -8.42
CA CYS A 83 8.17 -13.06 -7.25
C CYS A 83 8.94 -12.92 -5.93
N VAL A 84 10.23 -12.58 -5.97
CA VAL A 84 11.02 -12.35 -4.76
C VAL A 84 10.62 -11.01 -4.16
N ALA A 85 10.02 -11.05 -2.97
CA ALA A 85 9.71 -9.85 -2.21
C ALA A 85 11.03 -9.17 -1.79
N ILE A 86 11.24 -7.95 -2.28
CA ILE A 86 12.37 -7.12 -1.88
C ILE A 86 11.99 -6.38 -0.61
N SER A 87 12.86 -6.43 0.41
CA SER A 87 12.66 -5.66 1.63
C SER A 87 12.83 -4.16 1.36
N LEU A 88 11.89 -3.37 1.86
CA LEU A 88 12.00 -1.92 1.87
C LEU A 88 13.06 -1.47 2.89
N PRO A 89 13.82 -0.39 2.61
CA PRO A 89 14.76 0.21 3.56
C PRO A 89 14.20 0.42 4.97
N SER A 90 12.94 0.84 5.14
CA SER A 90 12.27 1.00 6.46
C SER A 90 12.20 -0.29 7.29
N ARG A 91 12.39 -1.47 6.67
CA ARG A 91 12.41 -2.78 7.34
C ARG A 91 13.81 -3.26 7.71
N LEU A 92 14.84 -2.49 7.39
CA LEU A 92 16.23 -2.87 7.62
C LEU A 92 16.75 -2.25 8.93
N ASP A 93 17.83 -2.84 9.46
CA ASP A 93 18.49 -2.30 10.65
C ASP A 93 19.18 -0.97 10.35
N LYS A 94 19.16 -0.06 11.33
CA LYS A 94 19.74 1.30 11.22
C LYS A 94 21.22 1.30 10.79
N GLU A 95 21.96 0.25 11.11
CA GLU A 95 23.35 0.07 10.65
C GLU A 95 23.46 -0.05 9.13
N VAL A 96 22.52 -0.79 8.51
CA VAL A 96 22.44 -0.98 7.06
C VAL A 96 21.93 0.30 6.38
N LEU A 97 21.00 1.03 7.00
CA LEU A 97 20.56 2.33 6.46
C LEU A 97 21.68 3.39 6.44
N GLY A 98 22.64 3.29 7.35
CA GLY A 98 23.75 4.25 7.45
C GLY A 98 24.78 4.16 6.32
N VAL A 99 24.73 3.12 5.46
CA VAL A 99 25.70 2.99 4.37
C VAL A 99 25.42 4.02 3.26
N PRO A 100 26.45 4.68 2.68
CA PRO A 100 26.25 5.70 1.65
C PRO A 100 25.44 5.25 0.44
N GLN A 101 25.52 3.95 0.09
CA GLN A 101 24.81 3.34 -1.02
C GLN A 101 23.29 3.26 -0.78
N MET A 102 22.84 3.27 0.47
CA MET A 102 21.42 3.15 0.82
C MET A 102 20.70 4.50 0.75
N LYS A 103 21.45 5.61 0.71
CA LYS A 103 20.89 6.97 0.73
C LYS A 103 19.85 7.20 -0.38
N THR A 104 20.15 6.78 -1.62
CA THR A 104 19.22 6.96 -2.75
C THR A 104 17.96 6.12 -2.61
N LEU A 105 18.07 4.94 -1.99
CA LEU A 105 16.92 4.06 -1.73
C LEU A 105 16.04 4.60 -0.61
N VAL A 106 16.65 5.16 0.44
CA VAL A 106 15.92 5.84 1.53
C VAL A 106 15.16 7.05 0.99
N GLU A 107 15.81 7.88 0.16
CA GLU A 107 15.15 9.03 -0.48
C GLU A 107 13.99 8.59 -1.38
N ALA A 108 14.17 7.55 -2.20
CA ALA A 108 13.11 7.01 -3.05
C ALA A 108 11.97 6.37 -2.23
N GLU A 109 12.27 5.67 -1.13
CA GLU A 109 11.22 5.13 -0.27
C GLU A 109 10.46 6.26 0.44
N LEU A 110 11.11 7.32 0.90
CA LEU A 110 10.41 8.47 1.50
C LEU A 110 9.38 9.07 0.54
N GLU A 111 9.73 9.28 -0.74
CA GLU A 111 8.79 9.75 -1.76
C GLU A 111 7.64 8.76 -1.97
N LEU A 112 7.93 7.46 -1.97
CA LEU A 112 6.91 6.41 -2.07
C LEU A 112 5.94 6.45 -0.88
N GLN A 113 6.45 6.54 0.35
CA GLN A 113 5.64 6.59 1.57
C GLN A 113 4.80 7.88 1.63
N GLU A 114 5.34 9.01 1.15
CA GLU A 114 4.59 10.25 1.00
C GLU A 114 3.40 10.08 0.05
N GLY A 115 3.63 9.47 -1.12
CA GLY A 115 2.58 9.15 -2.09
C GLY A 115 1.51 8.21 -1.50
N GLN A 116 1.93 7.10 -0.89
CA GLN A 116 1.02 6.13 -0.28
C GLN A 116 0.22 6.74 0.88
N ALA A 117 0.82 7.59 1.70
CA ALA A 117 0.14 8.28 2.77
C ALA A 117 -0.93 9.25 2.21
N ASN A 118 -0.62 9.98 1.14
CA ASN A 118 -1.56 10.86 0.46
C ASN A 118 -2.77 10.08 -0.09
N ASP A 119 -2.53 8.97 -0.80
CA ASP A 119 -3.58 8.10 -1.36
C ASP A 119 -4.46 7.49 -0.26
N ALA A 120 -3.85 7.05 0.84
CA ALA A 120 -4.56 6.50 1.99
C ALA A 120 -5.44 7.55 2.66
N LEU A 121 -4.94 8.78 2.84
CA LEU A 121 -5.74 9.89 3.38
C LEU A 121 -6.91 10.25 2.46
N GLN A 122 -6.71 10.25 1.14
CA GLN A 122 -7.80 10.51 0.20
C GLN A 122 -8.88 9.43 0.26
N SER A 123 -8.45 8.17 0.22
CA SER A 123 -9.34 7.02 0.37
C SER A 123 -10.12 7.09 1.69
N LEU A 124 -9.48 7.56 2.77
CA LEU A 124 -10.10 7.76 4.07
C LEU A 124 -11.19 8.83 4.03
N ARG A 125 -10.93 9.99 3.40
CA ARG A 125 -11.93 11.06 3.21
C ARG A 125 -13.15 10.56 2.45
N LEU A 126 -12.92 9.86 1.32
CA LEU A 126 -13.98 9.28 0.50
C LEU A 126 -14.81 8.26 1.27
N ALA A 127 -14.17 7.33 1.99
CA ALA A 127 -14.86 6.31 2.75
C ALA A 127 -15.68 6.90 3.91
N LEU A 128 -15.16 7.92 4.61
CA LEU A 128 -15.89 8.63 5.66
C LEU A 128 -17.09 9.42 5.10
N GLY A 129 -16.91 10.10 3.96
CA GLY A 129 -17.99 10.78 3.25
C GLY A 129 -19.10 9.81 2.82
N TYR A 130 -18.72 8.70 2.20
CA TYR A 130 -19.65 7.66 1.76
C TYR A 130 -20.38 6.99 2.93
N LYS A 131 -19.69 6.73 4.05
CA LYS A 131 -20.32 6.23 5.28
C LYS A 131 -21.42 7.17 5.77
N ALA A 132 -21.15 8.47 5.79
CA ALA A 132 -22.13 9.46 6.21
C ALA A 132 -23.34 9.53 5.28
N TYR A 133 -23.11 9.39 3.96
CA TYR A 133 -24.18 9.31 2.98
C TYR A 133 -25.08 8.10 3.20
N VAL A 134 -24.51 6.88 3.27
CA VAL A 134 -25.26 5.64 3.52
C VAL A 134 -26.05 5.73 4.82
N PHE A 135 -25.49 6.38 5.84
CA PHE A 135 -26.21 6.63 7.08
C PHE A 135 -27.46 7.50 6.88
N ARG A 136 -27.38 8.54 6.02
CA ARG A 136 -28.50 9.42 5.71
C ARG A 136 -29.53 8.76 4.79
N THR A 137 -29.11 8.10 3.72
CA THR A 137 -30.03 7.57 2.69
C THR A 137 -30.60 6.20 3.02
N ASP A 138 -29.79 5.31 3.58
CA ASP A 138 -30.16 3.90 3.70
C ASP A 138 -30.54 3.58 5.14
N VAL A 139 -29.68 3.93 6.11
CA VAL A 139 -29.90 3.59 7.53
C VAL A 139 -31.09 4.35 8.10
N ARG A 140 -31.18 5.68 7.89
CA ARG A 140 -32.29 6.48 8.43
C ARG A 140 -33.64 6.18 7.76
N HIS A 141 -33.66 5.84 6.47
CA HIS A 141 -34.91 5.55 5.75
C HIS A 141 -35.31 4.06 5.77
N ALA A 142 -34.50 3.18 6.38
CA ALA A 142 -34.81 1.75 6.49
C ALA A 142 -36.00 1.48 7.42
N ASN A 143 -37.15 1.19 6.80
CA ASN A 143 -38.43 0.96 7.49
C ASN A 143 -38.75 -0.51 7.82
N SER A 144 -37.92 -1.45 7.39
CA SER A 144 -38.09 -2.88 7.69
C SER A 144 -36.81 -3.48 8.25
N GLN A 145 -36.94 -4.56 9.04
CA GLN A 145 -35.79 -5.24 9.63
C GLN A 145 -34.77 -5.66 8.56
N ARG A 146 -35.23 -6.26 7.46
CA ARG A 146 -34.36 -6.69 6.36
C ARG A 146 -33.59 -5.52 5.73
N LYS A 147 -34.24 -4.36 5.56
CA LYS A 147 -33.58 -3.15 5.02
C LYS A 147 -32.56 -2.59 6.00
N LYS A 148 -32.87 -2.58 7.31
CA LYS A 148 -31.95 -2.15 8.35
C LYS A 148 -30.70 -3.02 8.37
N THR A 149 -30.86 -4.35 8.40
CA THR A 149 -29.72 -5.28 8.39
C THR A 149 -28.84 -5.08 7.17
N ARG A 150 -29.41 -4.95 5.96
CA ARG A 150 -28.63 -4.68 4.74
C ARG A 150 -27.92 -3.33 4.79
N ALA A 151 -28.58 -2.27 5.28
CA ALA A 151 -27.96 -0.96 5.40
C ALA A 151 -26.77 -1.00 6.39
N TRP A 152 -26.94 -1.70 7.51
CA TRP A 152 -25.85 -1.90 8.49
C TRP A 152 -24.71 -2.74 7.93
N GLU A 153 -24.98 -3.81 7.19
CA GLU A 153 -23.95 -4.59 6.48
C GLU A 153 -23.12 -3.72 5.52
N GLY A 154 -23.78 -2.81 4.79
CA GLY A 154 -23.10 -1.81 3.97
C GLY A 154 -22.20 -0.89 4.79
N VAL A 155 -22.68 -0.39 5.93
CA VAL A 155 -21.88 0.44 6.84
C VAL A 155 -20.66 -0.32 7.38
N THR A 156 -20.81 -1.57 7.79
CA THR A 156 -19.71 -2.41 8.30
C THR A 156 -18.64 -2.64 7.23
N SER A 157 -19.04 -2.88 5.98
CA SER A 157 -18.09 -2.99 4.86
C SER A 157 -17.29 -1.69 4.66
N ILE A 158 -17.95 -0.53 4.71
CA ILE A 158 -17.29 0.78 4.60
C ILE A 158 -16.36 1.02 5.81
N GLU A 159 -16.77 0.62 7.01
CA GLU A 159 -15.93 0.69 8.21
C GLU A 159 -14.65 -0.12 8.06
N SER A 160 -14.72 -1.34 7.52
CA SER A 160 -13.52 -2.14 7.22
C SER A 160 -12.55 -1.41 6.29
N THR A 161 -13.07 -0.76 5.23
CA THR A 161 -12.25 0.07 4.35
C THR A 161 -11.60 1.25 5.08
N ILE A 162 -12.35 1.95 5.95
CA ILE A 162 -11.82 3.04 6.77
C ILE A 162 -10.65 2.53 7.63
N GLN A 163 -10.79 1.38 8.28
CA GLN A 163 -9.73 0.83 9.13
C GLN A 163 -8.52 0.40 8.32
N HIS A 164 -8.73 -0.23 7.17
CA HIS A 164 -7.64 -0.59 6.28
C HIS A 164 -6.81 0.62 5.87
N GLN A 165 -7.47 1.70 5.42
CA GLN A 165 -6.77 2.91 4.98
C GLN A 165 -6.09 3.65 6.15
N ALA A 166 -6.73 3.69 7.32
CA ALA A 166 -6.12 4.22 8.53
C ALA A 166 -4.84 3.46 8.92
N HIS A 167 -4.86 2.13 8.77
CA HIS A 167 -3.69 1.29 9.02
C HIS A 167 -2.60 1.53 7.99
N VAL A 168 -2.91 1.54 6.69
CA VAL A 168 -1.94 1.84 5.62
C VAL A 168 -1.26 3.18 5.89
N TYR A 169 -2.04 4.23 6.15
CA TYR A 169 -1.51 5.55 6.51
C TYR A 169 -0.56 5.50 7.71
N SER A 170 -0.98 4.81 8.79
CA SER A 170 -0.17 4.72 10.02
C SER A 170 1.17 4.02 9.75
N ARG A 171 1.18 2.97 8.92
CA ARG A 171 2.41 2.28 8.52
C ARG A 171 3.32 3.14 7.66
N CYS A 172 2.77 3.92 6.74
CA CYS A 172 3.55 4.88 5.96
C CYS A 172 4.21 5.92 6.87
N ARG A 173 3.46 6.42 7.86
CA ARG A 173 3.99 7.38 8.84
C ARG A 173 5.09 6.79 9.71
N GLU A 174 4.91 5.58 10.23
CA GLU A 174 5.96 4.86 10.97
C GLU A 174 7.23 4.68 10.12
N ALA A 175 7.06 4.26 8.85
CA ALA A 175 8.18 4.11 7.93
C ALA A 175 8.91 5.45 7.68
N MET A 176 8.18 6.56 7.53
CA MET A 176 8.79 7.90 7.44
C MET A 176 9.60 8.26 8.69
N GLU A 177 9.12 7.94 9.88
CA GLU A 177 9.86 8.14 11.15
C GLU A 177 11.13 7.27 11.22
N ASP A 178 11.03 6.00 10.83
CA ASP A 178 12.15 5.06 10.83
C ASP A 178 13.25 5.44 9.83
N LEU A 179 12.87 6.00 8.68
CA LEU A 179 13.77 6.52 7.65
C LEU A 179 14.40 7.87 8.00
N GLY A 180 13.97 8.51 9.11
CA GLY A 180 14.46 9.82 9.52
C GLY A 180 13.98 10.96 8.64
N ALA A 181 12.70 10.94 8.25
CA ALA A 181 12.07 12.02 7.52
C ALA A 181 12.28 13.39 8.21
N LYS A 182 12.27 14.45 7.41
CA LYS A 182 12.39 15.82 7.92
C LYS A 182 11.21 16.17 8.82
N GLU A 183 11.45 17.01 9.83
CA GLU A 183 10.39 17.48 10.75
C GLU A 183 9.22 18.11 9.98
N ASP A 184 9.50 18.92 8.95
CA ASP A 184 8.46 19.55 8.11
C ASP A 184 7.49 18.52 7.48
N MET A 185 8.00 17.34 7.10
CA MET A 185 7.21 16.25 6.54
C MET A 185 6.36 15.57 7.63
N LEU A 186 6.93 15.35 8.81
CA LEU A 186 6.22 14.76 9.95
C LEU A 186 5.19 15.72 10.57
N GLU A 187 5.40 17.03 10.47
CA GLU A 187 4.42 18.05 10.85
C GLU A 187 3.21 18.06 9.90
N ARG A 188 3.45 17.81 8.60
CA ARG A 188 2.39 17.65 7.60
C ARG A 188 1.61 16.36 7.82
N PHE A 189 2.30 15.25 8.04
CA PHE A 189 1.72 13.92 8.25
C PHE A 189 1.61 13.57 9.74
N LYS A 190 0.56 14.06 10.40
CA LYS A 190 0.35 13.89 11.84
C LYS A 190 -0.19 12.51 12.21
N SER A 191 0.00 12.09 13.46
CA SER A 191 -0.55 10.81 13.92
C SER A 191 -2.07 10.75 13.78
N LEU A 192 -2.57 9.61 13.31
CA LEU A 192 -4.00 9.37 13.13
C LEU A 192 -4.56 8.72 14.40
N LEU A 193 -5.42 9.44 15.12
CA LEU A 193 -6.08 8.93 16.32
C LEU A 193 -7.42 8.29 15.95
N PRO A 194 -7.89 7.27 16.71
CA PRO A 194 -9.23 6.69 16.50
C PRO A 194 -10.35 7.73 16.58
N GLU A 195 -10.15 8.81 17.34
CA GLU A 195 -11.08 9.93 17.43
C GLU A 195 -11.25 10.69 16.12
N HIS A 196 -10.20 10.74 15.29
CA HIS A 196 -10.23 11.37 13.98
C HIS A 196 -11.11 10.60 12.97
N LEU A 197 -11.32 9.30 13.21
CA LEU A 197 -12.13 8.42 12.36
C LEU A 197 -13.62 8.44 12.73
N LYS A 198 -13.98 9.05 13.87
CA LYS A 198 -15.37 9.13 14.31
C LYS A 198 -16.13 10.12 13.40
N VAL A 199 -16.94 9.59 12.49
CA VAL A 199 -17.85 10.38 11.65
C VAL A 199 -18.88 11.09 12.52
N ARG A 200 -18.63 12.36 12.85
CA ARG A 200 -19.69 13.25 13.30
C ARG A 200 -20.48 13.66 12.05
N THR A 201 -21.59 12.94 11.78
CA THR A 201 -22.44 13.10 10.59
C THR A 201 -22.92 14.53 10.30
N ALA A 202 -22.83 15.44 11.28
CA ALA A 202 -23.19 16.84 11.15
C ALA A 202 -22.07 17.73 10.56
N VAL A 203 -20.83 17.23 10.43
CA VAL A 203 -19.67 18.01 9.93
C VAL A 203 -19.52 17.91 8.41
N LEU A 204 -20.08 16.88 7.79
CA LEU A 204 -20.02 16.64 6.33
C LEU A 204 -21.09 17.42 5.55
N ASP A 205 -21.74 18.39 6.19
CA ASP A 205 -22.78 19.21 5.59
C ASP A 205 -22.49 20.69 5.84
N PRO A 206 -21.88 21.38 4.85
CA PRO A 206 -21.59 22.82 4.94
C PRO A 206 -22.84 23.67 5.12
N SER A 207 -24.03 23.13 4.82
CA SER A 207 -25.30 23.85 4.91
C SER A 207 -25.89 23.89 6.33
N VAL A 208 -25.34 23.12 7.28
CA VAL A 208 -25.78 23.13 8.68
C VAL A 208 -25.16 24.32 9.41
N ARG A 209 -25.83 25.48 9.32
CA ARG A 209 -25.50 26.67 10.12
C ARG A 209 -25.58 26.35 11.61
N GLY A 210 -24.45 26.49 12.31
CA GLY A 210 -24.37 26.38 13.77
C GLY A 210 -23.36 25.38 14.31
N LEU A 211 -22.75 24.55 13.45
CA LEU A 211 -21.82 23.50 13.89
C LEU A 211 -20.32 23.83 13.71
N HIS A 212 -19.97 25.12 13.66
CA HIS A 212 -18.60 25.60 13.41
C HIS A 212 -17.56 25.27 14.51
N ASN A 213 -17.93 24.51 15.54
CA ASN A 213 -17.12 24.30 16.75
C ASN A 213 -16.60 22.88 16.96
N SER A 214 -16.84 21.94 16.05
CA SER A 214 -16.07 20.68 16.06
C SER A 214 -14.87 20.84 15.14
N THR A 215 -13.69 20.99 15.72
CA THR A 215 -12.41 20.97 15.00
C THR A 215 -12.37 19.72 14.12
N LEU A 216 -12.48 19.91 12.80
CA LEU A 216 -12.29 18.85 11.83
C LEU A 216 -10.91 18.23 12.05
N PRO A 217 -10.76 16.90 11.93
CA PRO A 217 -9.44 16.28 11.94
C PRO A 217 -8.52 16.95 10.93
N TRP A 218 -7.24 17.07 11.28
CA TRP A 218 -6.23 17.81 10.50
C TRP A 218 -6.15 17.38 9.03
N PHE A 219 -6.43 16.11 8.73
CA PHE A 219 -6.36 15.58 7.37
C PHE A 219 -7.47 16.12 6.47
N TRP A 220 -8.58 16.69 6.97
CA TRP A 220 -9.61 17.28 6.13
C TRP A 220 -9.21 18.63 5.51
N THR A 221 -8.29 19.35 6.14
CA THR A 221 -7.81 20.65 5.68
C THR A 221 -6.44 20.58 5.03
N MET A 222 -5.86 19.38 4.95
CA MET A 222 -4.60 19.15 4.27
C MET A 222 -4.86 19.07 2.77
N ASP A 223 -4.24 19.96 2.00
CA ASP A 223 -4.22 19.92 0.54
C ASP A 223 -3.46 18.67 0.09
N VAL A 224 -4.17 17.73 -0.52
CA VAL A 224 -3.56 16.56 -1.15
C VAL A 224 -3.65 16.79 -2.65
N SER A 225 -2.50 16.80 -3.31
CA SER A 225 -2.39 16.96 -4.76
C SER A 225 -3.26 15.92 -5.48
N GLY A 226 -4.44 16.32 -5.95
CA GLY A 226 -5.42 15.42 -6.58
C GLY A 226 -6.89 15.80 -6.37
N ASP A 227 -7.20 16.70 -5.42
CA ASP A 227 -8.59 17.03 -5.03
C ASP A 227 -9.48 17.59 -6.15
N SER A 228 -8.92 18.07 -7.26
CA SER A 228 -9.66 18.81 -8.30
C SER A 228 -10.58 17.97 -9.18
N LEU A 229 -10.47 16.63 -9.20
CA LEU A 229 -11.35 15.76 -9.98
C LEU A 229 -12.45 15.09 -9.14
N GLU A 230 -12.29 15.02 -7.83
CA GLU A 230 -13.21 14.30 -6.93
C GLU A 230 -14.19 15.25 -6.21
N GLU A 231 -13.91 16.56 -6.23
CA GLU A 231 -14.84 17.62 -5.87
C GLU A 231 -16.17 17.56 -6.66
N GLU A 232 -16.18 17.04 -7.89
CA GLU A 232 -17.40 16.93 -8.71
C GLU A 232 -18.40 15.91 -8.13
N TRP A 233 -17.92 14.79 -7.58
CA TRP A 233 -18.78 13.81 -6.91
C TRP A 233 -19.19 14.29 -5.50
N LEU A 234 -18.30 14.98 -4.78
CA LEU A 234 -18.64 15.70 -3.54
C LEU A 234 -19.71 16.80 -3.76
N ALA A 235 -19.66 17.50 -4.89
CA ALA A 235 -20.64 18.51 -5.28
C ALA A 235 -22.03 17.91 -5.55
N ASP A 236 -22.11 16.68 -6.07
CA ASP A 236 -23.38 15.99 -6.26
C ASP A 236 -24.03 15.57 -4.92
N PHE A 237 -23.24 15.31 -3.86
CA PHE A 237 -23.81 15.16 -2.49
C PHE A 237 -24.51 16.43 -2.00
N HIS A 238 -24.06 17.61 -2.44
CA HIS A 238 -24.65 18.88 -2.06
C HIS A 238 -25.95 19.20 -2.82
N ARG A 239 -26.27 18.47 -3.90
CA ARG A 239 -27.46 18.71 -4.75
C ARG A 239 -28.68 17.87 -4.40
N VAL A 240 -28.52 16.78 -3.65
CA VAL A 240 -29.65 15.98 -3.16
C VAL A 240 -30.16 16.60 -1.85
N GLN A 241 -30.81 17.77 -1.96
CA GLN A 241 -31.62 18.41 -0.92
C GLN A 241 -33.07 18.52 -1.36
#